data_AF-A0A370LAV0-F1
#
_entry.id   AF-A0A370LAV0-F1
#
_cell.length_a   1.000
_cell.length_b   1.000
_cell.length_c   1.000
_cell.angle_alpha   90.00
_cell.angle_beta   90.00
_cell.angle_gamma   90.00
#
_symmetry.space_group_name_H-M   'P 1'
#
loop_
_entity.id
_entity.type
_entity.pdbx_description
1 polymer ?
#
loop_
_entity_poly.entity_id
_entity_poly.type
_entity_poly.pdbx_seq_one_letter_code
_entity_poly.pdbx_strand_id
1 'polypeptide(L)'
;MAAERLLLDQAGIPGDLHHGASRLSGAREPWLPRGTVLRNDRQLSALCPVELAEVAARLGIAELRPEWLGGNLSIDGLAAFSRIAPGSRLAFGGAWAGKGRFDGGAVLRVEAYNFPCRQAGRAVADAASRPGLEFAFVKAAAELRGLVLSVDRAGPIMVGDPVLVMPPTLPRS
;
A
#
# COMPACT_ATOMS: atom_id res chain seq x y z
N MET A 1 -15.05 -0.61 7.71
CA MET A 1 -15.08 -2.01 8.18
C MET A 1 -14.20 -2.83 7.26
N ALA A 2 -13.54 -3.88 7.77
CA ALA A 2 -12.80 -4.81 6.92
C ALA A 2 -13.77 -5.50 5.96
N ALA A 3 -13.32 -5.73 4.72
CA ALA A 3 -14.10 -6.42 3.70
C ALA A 3 -13.49 -7.80 3.44
N GLU A 4 -14.32 -8.84 3.37
CA GLU A 4 -13.91 -10.21 3.03
C GLU A 4 -13.43 -10.35 1.57
N ARG A 5 -13.88 -9.41 0.72
CA ARG A 5 -13.60 -9.39 -0.71
C ARG A 5 -13.46 -7.96 -1.21
N LEU A 6 -12.48 -7.75 -2.08
CA LEU A 6 -12.37 -6.57 -2.93
C LEU A 6 -12.52 -6.98 -4.40
N LEU A 7 -13.23 -6.15 -5.16
CA LEU A 7 -13.30 -6.25 -6.62
C LEU A 7 -12.53 -5.07 -7.20
N LEU A 8 -11.48 -5.35 -7.95
CA LEU A 8 -10.68 -4.32 -8.59
C LEU A 8 -11.05 -4.17 -10.06
N ASP A 9 -11.13 -2.93 -10.51
CA ASP A 9 -11.07 -2.58 -11.92
C ASP A 9 -9.69 -1.98 -12.26
N GLN A 10 -9.50 -1.54 -13.51
CA GLN A 10 -8.22 -0.95 -13.93
C GLN A 10 -7.91 0.42 -13.28
N ALA A 11 -8.89 1.00 -12.58
CA ALA A 11 -8.81 2.28 -11.90
C ALA A 11 -8.68 2.12 -10.37
N GLY A 12 -8.64 0.90 -9.83
CA GLY A 12 -8.50 0.61 -8.40
C GLY A 12 -9.70 -0.11 -7.81
N ILE A 13 -10.14 0.30 -6.63
CA ILE A 13 -11.34 -0.22 -5.96
C ILE A 13 -12.51 0.70 -6.31
N PRO A 14 -13.54 0.25 -7.05
CA PRO A 14 -14.70 1.08 -7.36
C PRO A 14 -15.35 1.67 -6.10
N GLY A 15 -15.51 2.98 -6.08
CA GLY A 15 -16.09 3.72 -4.95
C GLY A 15 -15.09 4.10 -3.84
N ASP A 16 -13.83 3.66 -3.91
CA ASP A 16 -12.78 4.15 -3.01
C ASP A 16 -12.39 5.61 -3.34
N LEU A 17 -11.90 6.34 -2.34
CA LEU A 17 -11.43 7.71 -2.47
C LEU A 17 -10.36 7.88 -3.56
N HIS A 18 -9.50 6.87 -3.74
CA HIS A 18 -8.39 6.91 -4.70
C HIS A 18 -8.71 6.20 -6.02
N HIS A 19 -9.96 5.81 -6.25
CA HIS A 19 -10.40 5.24 -7.51
C HIS A 19 -10.26 6.25 -8.66
N GLY A 20 -9.67 5.81 -9.76
CA GLY A 20 -9.58 6.62 -10.98
C GLY A 20 -8.35 6.29 -11.81
N ALA A 21 -8.44 6.49 -13.12
CA ALA A 21 -7.28 6.39 -14.01
C ALA A 21 -6.29 7.57 -13.84
N SER A 22 -6.79 8.69 -13.31
CA SER A 22 -6.00 9.90 -13.06
C SER A 22 -6.20 10.41 -11.64
N ARG A 23 -5.25 11.20 -11.17
CA ARG A 23 -5.30 11.92 -9.90
C ARG A 23 -4.64 13.29 -10.05
N LEU A 24 -4.81 14.15 -9.06
CA LEU A 24 -4.12 15.42 -9.00
C LEU A 24 -2.77 15.29 -8.26
N SER A 25 -1.78 16.06 -8.71
CA SER A 25 -0.51 16.22 -8.01
C SER A 25 -0.71 16.90 -6.65
N GLY A 26 0.09 16.49 -5.67
CA GLY A 26 0.08 17.07 -4.33
C GLY A 26 1.48 17.18 -3.74
N ALA A 27 1.57 17.15 -2.41
CA ALA A 27 2.86 17.23 -1.70
C ALA A 27 3.82 16.05 -2.01
N ARG A 28 3.33 14.99 -2.67
CA ARG A 28 4.11 13.82 -3.06
C ARG A 28 4.83 14.01 -4.40
N GLU A 29 4.44 15.02 -5.19
CA GLU A 29 5.05 15.37 -6.46
C GLU A 29 5.52 16.83 -6.42
N PRO A 30 6.50 17.17 -5.55
CA PRO A 30 6.96 18.56 -5.38
C PRO A 30 7.62 19.15 -6.64
N TRP A 31 7.92 18.31 -7.63
CA TRP A 31 8.49 18.67 -8.92
C TRP A 31 7.42 19.11 -9.95
N LEU A 32 6.15 19.17 -9.56
CA LEU A 32 5.04 19.64 -10.39
C LEU A 32 4.25 20.77 -9.70
N PRO A 33 3.60 21.65 -10.48
CA PRO A 33 2.54 22.50 -9.95
C PRO A 33 1.48 21.64 -9.26
N ARG A 34 0.95 22.11 -8.13
CA ARG A 34 -0.13 21.43 -7.41
C ARG A 34 -1.40 21.44 -8.24
N GLY A 35 -2.13 20.32 -8.29
CA GLY A 35 -3.36 20.21 -9.08
C GLY A 35 -3.15 19.80 -10.54
N THR A 36 -1.91 19.50 -10.97
CA THR A 36 -1.65 18.90 -12.29
C THR A 36 -2.27 17.51 -12.36
N VAL A 37 -2.96 17.20 -13.46
CA VAL A 37 -3.53 15.87 -13.72
C VAL A 37 -2.41 14.90 -14.10
N LEU A 38 -2.35 13.78 -13.39
CA LEU A 38 -1.37 12.71 -13.58
C LEU A 38 -2.08 11.36 -13.75
N ARG A 39 -1.37 10.39 -14.32
CA ARG A 39 -1.76 8.98 -14.18
C ARG A 39 -1.86 8.65 -12.69
N ASN A 40 -2.89 7.91 -12.31
CA ASN A 40 -3.03 7.44 -10.94
C ASN A 40 -2.13 6.22 -10.68
N ASP A 41 -1.00 6.47 -10.05
CA ASP A 41 -0.03 5.51 -9.53
C ASP A 41 -0.24 5.19 -8.04
N ARG A 42 -1.37 5.64 -7.46
CA ARG A 42 -1.70 5.52 -6.03
C ARG A 42 -3.13 5.04 -5.84
N GLN A 43 -3.56 4.12 -6.68
CA GLN A 43 -4.93 3.57 -6.70
C GLN A 43 -5.24 2.77 -5.43
N LEU A 44 -4.22 2.12 -4.84
CA LEU A 44 -4.34 1.41 -3.57
C LEU A 44 -3.12 1.67 -2.68
N SER A 45 -3.29 1.42 -1.39
CA SER A 45 -2.20 1.29 -0.43
C SER A 45 -2.22 -0.06 0.28
N ALA A 46 -1.03 -0.62 0.50
CA ALA A 46 -0.86 -1.89 1.21
C ALA A 46 0.08 -1.70 2.39
N LEU A 47 -0.21 -2.37 3.50
CA LEU A 47 0.51 -2.33 4.76
C LEU A 47 0.86 -3.76 5.19
N CYS A 48 1.82 -3.90 6.12
CA CYS A 48 2.23 -5.18 6.67
C CYS A 48 2.00 -5.20 8.19
N PRO A 49 1.28 -6.19 8.75
CA PRO A 49 1.03 -6.30 10.20
C PRO A 49 2.31 -6.25 11.04
N VAL A 50 3.37 -6.95 10.63
CA VAL A 50 4.65 -6.98 11.36
C VAL A 50 5.30 -5.59 11.40
N GLU A 51 5.28 -4.86 10.29
CA GLU A 51 5.80 -3.49 10.24
C GLU A 51 4.94 -2.52 11.08
N LEU A 52 3.61 -2.68 11.07
CA LEU A 52 2.71 -1.88 11.89
C LEU A 52 2.92 -2.11 13.40
N ALA A 53 3.16 -3.35 13.80
CA ALA A 53 3.48 -3.70 15.20
C ALA A 53 4.79 -3.05 15.66
N GLU A 54 5.82 -3.07 14.81
CA GLU A 54 7.10 -2.38 15.06
C GLU A 54 6.90 -0.86 15.22
N VAL A 55 6.09 -0.24 14.35
CA VAL A 55 5.78 1.19 14.48
C VAL A 55 4.97 1.48 15.76
N ALA A 56 4.02 0.62 16.13
CA ALA A 56 3.26 0.76 17.36
C ALA A 56 4.18 0.72 18.60
N ALA A 57 5.13 -0.22 18.63
CA ALA A 57 6.14 -0.32 19.68
C ALA A 57 7.01 0.94 19.77
N ARG A 58 7.49 1.46 18.63
CA ARG A 58 8.27 2.72 18.57
C ARG A 58 7.50 3.94 19.09
N LEU A 59 6.18 3.94 18.94
CA LEU A 59 5.29 5.01 19.42
C LEU A 59 4.81 4.79 20.86
N GLY A 60 5.07 3.60 21.42
CA GLY A 60 4.57 3.19 22.73
C GLY A 60 3.04 3.17 22.79
N ILE A 61 2.38 2.71 21.73
CA ILE A 61 0.92 2.50 21.68
C ILE A 61 0.63 0.99 21.60
N ALA A 62 -0.57 0.58 22.04
CA ALA A 62 -0.95 -0.83 22.08
C ALA A 62 -1.02 -1.46 20.67
N GLU A 63 -1.55 -0.71 19.71
CA GLU A 63 -1.66 -1.14 18.32
C GLU A 63 -1.65 0.05 17.37
N LEU A 64 -1.24 -0.19 16.12
CA LEU A 64 -1.37 0.74 15.02
C LEU A 64 -2.25 0.09 13.96
N ARG A 65 -3.49 0.52 13.88
CA ARG A 65 -4.48 -0.08 12.99
C ARG A 65 -4.33 0.43 11.53
N PRO A 66 -4.38 -0.46 10.52
CA PRO A 66 -4.33 -0.08 9.10
C PRO A 66 -5.32 1.04 8.72
N GLU A 67 -6.51 1.03 9.31
CA GLU A 67 -7.60 1.96 8.99
C GLU A 67 -7.26 3.40 9.39
N TRP A 68 -6.44 3.61 10.42
CA TRP A 68 -5.96 4.95 10.81
C TRP A 68 -5.04 5.54 9.75
N LEU A 69 -4.45 4.68 8.92
CA LEU A 69 -3.46 5.01 7.90
C LEU A 69 -4.05 5.04 6.48
N GLY A 70 -5.35 4.77 6.34
CA GLY A 70 -6.03 4.63 5.06
C GLY A 70 -5.57 3.41 4.25
N GLY A 71 -5.10 2.35 4.93
CA GLY A 71 -4.66 1.11 4.29
C GLY A 71 -5.82 0.36 3.63
N ASN A 72 -5.67 -0.03 2.36
CA ASN A 72 -6.67 -0.85 1.66
C ASN A 72 -6.40 -2.35 1.85
N LEU A 73 -5.11 -2.73 1.85
CA LEU A 73 -4.66 -4.12 1.99
C LEU A 73 -3.74 -4.27 3.19
N SER A 74 -3.88 -5.38 3.92
CA SER A 74 -2.96 -5.81 4.97
C SER A 74 -2.39 -7.16 4.56
N ILE A 75 -1.09 -7.22 4.28
CA ILE A 75 -0.42 -8.40 3.72
C ILE A 75 0.63 -8.88 4.72
N ASP A 76 0.50 -10.13 5.15
CA ASP A 76 1.41 -10.77 6.10
C ASP A 76 2.36 -11.76 5.41
N GLY A 77 3.37 -12.24 6.14
CA GLY A 77 4.31 -13.27 5.67
C GLY A 77 5.43 -12.76 4.75
N LEU A 78 5.46 -11.46 4.46
CA LEU A 78 6.50 -10.83 3.63
C LEU A 78 7.46 -10.00 4.50
N ALA A 79 8.70 -10.48 4.62
CA ALA A 79 9.76 -9.73 5.28
C ALA A 79 10.13 -8.47 4.50
N ALA A 80 10.45 -7.40 5.21
CA ALA A 80 10.84 -6.11 4.64
C ALA A 80 9.86 -5.59 3.56
N PHE A 81 8.55 -5.74 3.83
CA PHE A 81 7.48 -5.40 2.90
C PHE A 81 7.60 -3.99 2.30
N SER A 82 7.89 -2.99 3.14
CA SER A 82 8.09 -1.60 2.71
C SER A 82 9.30 -1.38 1.79
N ARG A 83 10.21 -2.36 1.69
CA ARG A 83 11.39 -2.33 0.81
C ARG A 83 11.20 -3.07 -0.51
N ILE A 84 10.01 -3.65 -0.77
CA ILE A 84 9.74 -4.28 -2.06
C ILE A 84 9.94 -3.25 -3.17
N ALA A 85 10.75 -3.62 -4.16
CA ALA A 85 11.21 -2.69 -5.18
C ALA A 85 10.05 -2.19 -6.06
N PRO A 86 10.03 -0.89 -6.42
CA PRO A 86 9.18 -0.39 -7.48
C PRO A 86 9.28 -1.22 -8.77
N GLY A 87 8.14 -1.44 -9.42
CA GLY A 87 8.01 -2.31 -10.59
C GLY A 87 7.83 -3.80 -10.27
N SER A 88 7.98 -4.22 -9.01
CA SER A 88 7.51 -5.54 -8.56
C SER A 88 5.99 -5.68 -8.75
N ARG A 89 5.49 -6.91 -8.79
CA ARG A 89 4.05 -7.20 -8.83
C ARG A 89 3.65 -8.10 -7.68
N LEU A 90 2.50 -7.80 -7.09
CA LEU A 90 1.81 -8.62 -6.10
C LEU A 90 0.66 -9.33 -6.81
N ALA A 91 0.76 -10.64 -6.98
CA ALA A 91 -0.25 -11.48 -7.62
C ALA A 91 -1.07 -12.20 -6.54
N PHE A 92 -2.39 -12.13 -6.61
CA PHE A 92 -3.29 -12.62 -5.56
C PHE A 92 -4.11 -13.83 -6.02
N GLY A 93 -4.27 -14.82 -5.14
CA GLY A 93 -5.28 -15.87 -5.30
C GLY A 93 -4.91 -16.99 -6.29
N GLY A 94 -3.62 -17.17 -6.59
CA GLY A 94 -3.16 -18.22 -7.51
C GLY A 94 -1.66 -18.48 -7.38
N ALA A 95 -1.09 -19.22 -8.34
CA ALA A 95 0.31 -19.57 -8.33
C ALA A 95 0.99 -19.22 -9.66
N TRP A 96 2.28 -18.88 -9.60
CA TRP A 96 3.12 -18.75 -10.79
C TRP A 96 4.59 -19.02 -10.46
N ALA A 97 5.15 -20.05 -11.07
CA ALA A 97 6.52 -20.52 -10.79
C ALA A 97 7.53 -20.03 -11.84
N GLY A 98 7.31 -18.84 -12.41
CA GLY A 98 8.20 -18.28 -13.44
C GLY A 98 7.98 -18.81 -14.87
N LYS A 99 7.00 -19.70 -15.07
CA LYS A 99 6.65 -20.28 -16.37
C LYS A 99 5.14 -20.40 -16.51
N GLY A 100 4.66 -20.39 -17.75
CA GLY A 100 3.22 -20.48 -18.04
C GLY A 100 2.47 -19.20 -17.72
N ARG A 101 1.15 -19.32 -17.57
CA ARG A 101 0.24 -18.21 -17.27
C ARG A 101 -0.12 -18.22 -15.79
N PHE A 102 -0.17 -17.04 -15.18
CA PHE A 102 -0.75 -16.87 -13.85
C PHE A 102 -2.26 -17.13 -13.89
N ASP A 103 -2.76 -17.87 -12.90
CA ASP A 103 -4.14 -18.37 -12.83
C ASP A 103 -4.98 -17.73 -11.72
N GLY A 104 -4.41 -16.79 -10.94
CA GLY A 104 -5.11 -16.14 -9.83
C GLY A 104 -6.04 -15.00 -10.25
N GLY A 105 -6.49 -14.23 -9.25
CA GLY A 105 -7.52 -13.21 -9.36
C GLY A 105 -7.02 -11.89 -9.92
N ALA A 106 -6.17 -11.19 -9.17
CA ALA A 106 -5.71 -9.85 -9.48
C ALA A 106 -4.17 -9.74 -9.46
N VAL A 107 -3.65 -8.73 -10.15
CA VAL A 107 -2.23 -8.37 -10.11
C VAL A 107 -2.10 -6.88 -9.88
N LEU A 108 -1.40 -6.51 -8.81
CA LEU A 108 -1.08 -5.13 -8.46
C LEU A 108 0.40 -4.87 -8.72
N ARG A 109 0.72 -3.73 -9.30
CA ARG A 109 2.09 -3.25 -9.46
C ARG A 109 2.48 -2.41 -8.26
N VAL A 110 3.67 -2.65 -7.74
CA VAL A 110 4.30 -1.78 -6.73
C VAL A 110 4.84 -0.54 -7.42
N GLU A 111 4.26 0.62 -7.10
CA GLU A 111 4.66 1.89 -7.72
C GLU A 111 5.76 2.56 -6.89
N ALA A 112 5.60 2.61 -5.57
CA ALA A 112 6.59 3.19 -4.68
C ALA A 112 6.40 2.77 -3.22
N TYR A 113 7.43 3.03 -2.41
CA TYR A 113 7.30 3.14 -0.95
C TYR A 113 6.31 4.25 -0.59
N ASN A 114 5.39 3.97 0.32
CA ASN A 114 4.39 4.94 0.76
C ASN A 114 4.94 5.83 1.87
N PHE A 115 5.63 6.91 1.52
CA PHE A 115 6.25 7.80 2.50
C PHE A 115 5.25 8.31 3.58
N PRO A 116 5.60 8.24 4.88
CA PRO A 116 4.74 8.69 5.97
C PRO A 116 4.55 10.21 5.95
N CYS A 117 3.33 10.68 6.20
CA CYS A 117 3.01 12.10 6.19
C CYS A 117 2.39 12.55 7.52
N ARG A 118 2.40 13.86 7.76
CA ARG A 118 1.78 14.47 8.95
C ARG A 118 0.29 14.20 9.05
N GLN A 119 -0.42 14.09 7.93
CA GLN A 119 -1.85 13.76 7.94
C GLN A 119 -2.12 12.37 8.53
N ALA A 120 -1.31 11.38 8.17
CA ALA A 120 -1.38 10.06 8.78
C ALA A 120 -0.97 10.10 10.26
N GLY A 121 0.07 10.86 10.61
CA GLY A 121 0.46 11.07 12.01
C GLY A 121 -0.65 11.69 12.84
N ARG A 122 -1.41 12.64 12.27
CA ARG A 122 -2.55 13.26 12.93
C ARG A 122 -3.67 12.25 13.18
N ALA A 123 -4.01 11.43 12.18
CA ALA A 123 -5.00 10.38 12.35
C ALA A 123 -4.61 9.36 13.44
N VAL A 124 -3.32 9.02 13.54
CA VAL A 124 -2.80 8.17 14.62
C VAL A 124 -2.90 8.85 15.98
N ALA A 125 -2.51 10.12 16.07
CA ALA A 125 -2.60 10.90 17.32
C ALA A 125 -4.05 11.02 17.81
N ASP A 126 -4.99 11.29 16.91
CA ASP A 126 -6.41 11.41 17.22
C ASP A 126 -6.97 10.04 17.66
N ALA A 127 -6.69 8.97 16.92
CA ALA A 127 -7.17 7.62 17.26
C ALA A 127 -6.59 7.09 18.58
N ALA A 128 -5.33 7.40 18.89
CA ALA A 128 -4.68 7.02 20.14
C ALA A 128 -4.93 8.01 21.29
N SER A 129 -5.69 9.09 21.05
CA SER A 129 -5.90 10.19 22.02
C SER A 129 -4.58 10.76 22.60
N ARG A 130 -3.55 10.86 21.76
CA ARG A 130 -2.20 11.32 22.14
C ARG A 130 -1.66 12.33 21.12
N PRO A 131 -1.91 13.65 21.33
CA PRO A 131 -1.53 14.70 20.39
C PRO A 131 -0.04 14.71 20.00
N GLY A 132 0.84 14.33 20.94
CA GLY A 132 2.29 14.27 20.70
C GLY A 132 2.73 13.24 19.65
N LEU A 133 1.84 12.34 19.20
CA LEU A 133 2.18 11.33 18.21
C LEU A 133 2.23 11.86 16.77
N GLU A 134 1.66 13.03 16.47
CA GLU A 134 1.60 13.56 15.10
C GLU A 134 2.98 13.61 14.43
N PHE A 135 3.96 14.16 15.14
CA PHE A 135 5.34 14.29 14.65
C PHE A 135 6.14 13.00 14.86
N ALA A 136 5.90 12.30 15.97
CA ALA A 136 6.60 11.06 16.28
C ALA A 136 6.32 9.96 15.24
N PHE A 137 5.09 9.90 14.72
CA PHE A 137 4.67 8.92 13.72
C PHE A 137 5.57 8.93 12.48
N VAL A 138 5.88 10.11 11.94
CA VAL A 138 6.68 10.22 10.69
C VAL A 138 8.07 9.60 10.88
N LYS A 139 8.68 9.82 12.04
CA LYS A 139 9.99 9.23 12.38
C LYS A 139 9.88 7.73 12.66
N ALA A 140 8.88 7.32 13.45
CA ALA A 140 8.69 5.93 13.84
C ALA A 140 8.38 5.01 12.64
N ALA A 141 7.58 5.50 11.70
CA ALA A 141 7.14 4.78 10.50
C ALA A 141 8.10 4.88 9.32
N ALA A 142 9.27 5.52 9.49
CA ALA A 142 10.29 5.58 8.46
C ALA A 142 10.69 4.15 8.05
N GLU A 143 10.68 3.91 6.74
CA GLU A 143 10.94 2.61 6.10
C GLU A 143 9.95 1.48 6.44
N LEU A 144 8.82 1.79 7.10
CA LEU A 144 7.85 0.81 7.62
C LEU A 144 6.38 1.23 7.38
N ARG A 145 6.13 1.99 6.31
CA ARG A 145 4.82 2.60 6.04
C ARG A 145 4.05 1.96 4.87
N GLY A 146 4.58 0.85 4.36
CA GLY A 146 4.00 0.06 3.29
C GLY A 146 4.21 0.66 1.91
N LEU A 147 3.35 0.26 0.98
CA LEU A 147 3.51 0.49 -0.45
C LEU A 147 2.29 1.20 -1.03
N VAL A 148 2.49 1.90 -2.14
CA VAL A 148 1.41 2.32 -3.03
C VAL A 148 1.42 1.51 -4.31
N LEU A 149 0.22 1.19 -4.78
CA LEU A 149 0.00 0.23 -5.83
C LEU A 149 -0.91 0.80 -6.93
N SER A 150 -0.73 0.27 -8.13
CA SER A 150 -1.65 0.40 -9.26
C SER A 150 -2.09 -0.98 -9.74
N VAL A 151 -3.21 -1.05 -10.47
CA VAL A 151 -3.78 -2.30 -10.98
C VAL A 151 -3.17 -2.62 -12.34
N ASP A 152 -2.42 -3.72 -12.43
CA ASP A 152 -1.94 -4.29 -13.70
C ASP A 152 -2.99 -5.26 -14.29
N ARG A 153 -3.68 -6.01 -13.44
CA ARG A 153 -4.78 -6.92 -13.80
C ARG A 153 -5.94 -6.79 -12.81
N ALA A 154 -7.06 -6.27 -13.32
CA ALA A 154 -8.35 -6.23 -12.62
C ALA A 154 -8.82 -7.65 -12.24
N GLY A 155 -9.55 -7.75 -11.13
CA GLY A 155 -10.03 -9.02 -10.61
C GLY A 155 -10.34 -8.99 -9.11
N PRO A 156 -10.80 -10.12 -8.55
CA PRO A 156 -11.06 -10.23 -7.13
C PRO A 156 -9.77 -10.38 -6.31
N ILE A 157 -9.82 -9.90 -5.07
CA ILE A 157 -8.91 -10.26 -3.97
C ILE A 157 -9.78 -10.69 -2.80
N MET A 158 -9.48 -11.85 -2.22
CA MET A 158 -10.16 -12.41 -1.05
C MET A 158 -9.25 -12.37 0.17
N VAL A 159 -9.84 -12.26 1.36
CA VAL A 159 -9.11 -12.53 2.60
C VAL A 159 -8.57 -13.97 2.57
N GLY A 160 -7.29 -14.13 2.90
CA GLY A 160 -6.60 -15.42 2.89
C GLY A 160 -6.00 -15.80 1.53
N ASP A 161 -6.16 -15.00 0.48
CA ASP A 161 -5.51 -15.27 -0.79
C ASP A 161 -3.98 -15.33 -0.63
N PRO A 162 -3.32 -16.34 -1.23
CA PRO A 162 -1.86 -16.34 -1.31
C PRO A 162 -1.40 -15.14 -2.14
N VAL A 163 -0.29 -14.53 -1.69
CA VAL A 163 0.34 -13.40 -2.38
C VAL A 163 1.69 -13.84 -2.93
N LEU A 164 1.84 -13.80 -4.24
CA LEU A 164 3.11 -14.00 -4.91
C LEU A 164 3.76 -12.64 -5.22
N VAL A 165 5.02 -12.49 -4.83
CA VAL A 165 5.83 -11.34 -5.21
C VAL A 165 6.64 -11.71 -6.46
N MET A 166 6.34 -11.05 -7.58
CA MET A 166 7.12 -11.13 -8.81
C MET A 166 8.06 -9.92 -8.87
N PRO A 167 9.39 -10.11 -8.87
CA PRO A 167 10.33 -8.99 -8.93
C PRO A 167 10.25 -8.24 -10.26
N PRO A 168 10.71 -6.98 -10.32
CA PRO A 168 10.83 -6.27 -11.59
C PRO A 168 11.83 -6.99 -12.50
N THR A 169 11.59 -6.93 -13.81
CA THR A 169 12.57 -7.40 -14.79
C THR A 169 13.74 -6.43 -14.80
N LEU A 170 14.93 -6.94 -14.48
CA LEU A 170 16.19 -6.20 -14.58
C LEU A 170 17.02 -6.75 -15.75
N PRO A 171 17.87 -5.92 -16.39
CA PRO A 171 18.85 -6.41 -17.35
C PRO A 171 19.69 -7.54 -16.73
N ARG A 172 19.96 -8.58 -17.51
CA ARG A 172 20.96 -9.58 -17.12
C ARG A 172 22.33 -8.96 -17.41
N SER A 173 23.17 -8.90 -16.39
CA SER A 173 24.61 -8.62 -16.53
C SER A 173 25.30 -9.74 -17.29
#